data_AF-A0A9X2FI90-F1
#
_entry.id   AF-A0A9X2FI90-F1
#
_cell.length_a   1.000
_cell.length_b   1.000
_cell.length_c   1.000
_cell.angle_alpha   90.00
_cell.angle_beta   90.00
_cell.angle_gamma   90.00
#
_symmetry.space_group_name_H-M   'P 1'
#
loop_
_entity.id
_entity.type
_entity.pdbx_description
1 polymer ?
#
loop_
_entity_poly.entity_id
_entity_poly.type
_entity_poly.pdbx_seq_one_letter_code
_entity_poly.pdbx_strand_id
1 'polypeptide(L)'
;MKFIKEILNSFFIGVGIGATTFLLFIVFSFSKPEYLTSFTVLSVLFISGMVGILSVIFDLIDMPFLFLLLIHFTGTFVLMLLLMHLNNWVPWSDTLQFFLEFGFIYLIIWFYVKLKMSLTLRKANEKIQKRNKEKKRAN
;
A
#
# COMPACT_ATOMS: atom_id res chain seq x y z
N MET A 1 -19.92 11.62 8.03
CA MET A 1 -19.20 10.80 9.03
C MET A 1 -18.61 9.50 8.48
N LYS A 2 -19.33 8.69 7.67
CA LYS A 2 -18.80 7.42 7.13
C LYS A 2 -17.49 7.58 6.34
N PHE A 3 -17.43 8.56 5.43
CA PHE A 3 -16.25 8.83 4.61
C PHE A 3 -15.00 9.23 5.42
N ILE A 4 -15.16 10.08 6.44
CA ILE A 4 -14.06 10.48 7.33
C ILE A 4 -13.49 9.27 8.09
N LYS A 5 -14.38 8.37 8.55
CA LYS A 5 -13.98 7.14 9.23
C LYS A 5 -13.17 6.21 8.31
N GLU A 6 -13.55 6.13 7.04
CA GLU A 6 -12.86 5.34 6.03
C GLU A 6 -11.46 5.90 5.74
N ILE A 7 -11.34 7.22 5.53
CA ILE A 7 -10.03 7.88 5.39
C ILE A 7 -9.13 7.62 6.59
N LEU A 8 -9.65 7.81 7.81
CA LEU A 8 -8.87 7.58 9.03
C LEU A 8 -8.43 6.12 9.17
N ASN A 9 -9.33 5.18 8.90
CA ASN A 9 -9.00 3.76 8.95
C ASN A 9 -7.92 3.40 7.93
N SER A 10 -8.04 3.89 6.69
CA SER A 10 -7.04 3.68 5.63
C SER A 10 -5.70 4.31 5.99
N PHE A 11 -5.70 5.49 6.61
CA PHE A 11 -4.49 6.12 7.12
C PHE A 11 -3.78 5.22 8.15
N PHE A 12 -4.47 4.75 9.18
CA PHE A 12 -3.85 3.91 10.22
C PHE A 12 -3.39 2.54 9.69
N ILE A 13 -4.11 1.95 8.72
CA ILE A 13 -3.65 0.74 8.02
C ILE A 13 -2.34 1.03 7.27
N GLY A 14 -2.28 2.14 6.54
CA GLY A 14 -1.09 2.59 5.84
C GLY A 14 0.09 2.79 6.80
N VAL A 15 -0.12 3.48 7.92
CA VAL A 15 0.87 3.64 9.00
C VAL A 15 1.40 2.30 9.48
N GLY A 16 0.53 1.31 9.75
CA GLY A 16 0.94 -0.01 10.22
C GLY A 16 1.81 -0.76 9.21
N ILE A 17 1.42 -0.75 7.94
CA ILE A 17 2.19 -1.40 6.86
C ILE A 17 3.54 -0.70 6.69
N GLY A 18 3.55 0.63 6.63
CA GLY A 18 4.76 1.40 6.40
C GLY A 18 5.73 1.34 7.58
N ALA A 19 5.25 1.39 8.82
CA ALA A 19 6.08 1.21 10.01
C ALA A 19 6.75 -0.18 10.01
N THR A 20 5.98 -1.23 9.72
CA THR A 20 6.52 -2.60 9.63
C THR A 20 7.57 -2.71 8.53
N THR A 21 7.27 -2.17 7.34
CA THR A 21 8.18 -2.18 6.19
C THR A 21 9.46 -1.41 6.49
N PHE A 22 9.37 -0.25 7.13
CA PHE A 22 10.52 0.56 7.52
C PHE A 22 11.42 -0.15 8.54
N LEU A 23 10.84 -0.83 9.54
CA LEU A 23 11.60 -1.62 10.49
C LEU A 23 12.31 -2.81 9.81
N LEU A 24 11.64 -3.51 8.90
CA LEU A 24 12.26 -4.56 8.10
C LEU A 24 13.39 -3.98 7.23
N PHE A 25 13.18 -2.82 6.62
CA PHE A 25 14.21 -2.14 5.85
C PHE A 25 15.43 -1.82 6.72
N ILE A 26 15.26 -1.32 7.94
CA ILE A 26 16.36 -1.08 8.87
C ILE A 26 17.12 -2.37 9.22
N VAL A 27 16.40 -3.48 9.42
CA VAL A 27 17.00 -4.77 9.78
C VAL A 27 17.76 -5.40 8.61
N PHE A 28 17.25 -5.27 7.38
CA PHE A 28 17.78 -5.95 6.20
C PHE A 28 18.64 -5.08 5.28
N SER A 29 18.61 -3.75 5.40
CA SER A 29 19.49 -2.88 4.61
C SER A 29 20.91 -2.87 5.16
N PHE A 30 21.86 -3.02 4.24
CA PHE A 30 23.30 -2.84 4.50
C PHE A 30 23.69 -1.37 4.72
N SER A 31 22.82 -0.44 4.29
CA SER A 31 22.97 1.00 4.44
C SER A 31 22.00 1.48 5.52
N LYS A 32 22.45 1.57 6.77
CA LYS A 32 21.65 2.19 7.84
C LYS A 32 21.34 3.63 7.42
N PRO A 33 20.09 4.12 7.54
CA PRO A 33 19.84 5.54 7.36
C PRO A 33 20.77 6.30 8.31
N GLU A 34 21.54 7.22 7.74
CA GLU A 34 22.70 7.87 8.39
C GLU A 34 22.30 8.50 9.74
N TYR A 35 21.02 8.88 9.90
CA TYR A 35 20.43 9.36 11.14
C TYR A 35 19.00 8.86 11.33
N LEU A 36 18.79 8.00 12.35
CA LEU A 36 17.45 7.60 12.79
C LEU A 36 16.92 8.64 13.78
N THR A 37 16.29 9.69 13.25
CA THR A 37 15.76 10.80 14.05
C THR A 37 14.25 10.69 14.29
N SER A 38 13.73 11.41 15.28
CA SER A 38 12.28 11.54 15.48
C SER A 38 11.57 12.09 14.24
N PHE A 39 12.22 12.99 13.50
CA PHE A 39 11.70 13.52 12.24
C PHE A 39 11.59 12.44 11.16
N THR A 40 12.59 11.57 11.06
CA THR A 40 12.58 10.42 10.15
C THR A 40 11.45 9.46 10.45
N VAL A 41 11.27 9.10 11.72
CA VAL A 41 10.17 8.21 12.12
C VAL A 41 8.82 8.86 11.81
N LEU A 42 8.63 10.14 12.19
CA LEU A 42 7.36 10.84 11.96
C LEU A 42 7.04 11.01 10.47
N SER A 43 8.02 11.36 9.64
CA SER A 43 7.84 11.50 8.20
C SER A 43 7.49 10.16 7.54
N VAL A 44 8.15 9.06 7.92
CA VAL A 44 7.80 7.71 7.46
C VAL A 44 6.36 7.36 7.83
N LEU A 45 5.95 7.54 9.08
CA LEU A 45 4.59 7.23 9.53
C LEU A 45 3.56 8.07 8.76
N PHE A 46 3.79 9.37 8.61
CA PHE A 46 2.89 10.27 7.93
C PHE A 46 2.73 9.92 6.44
N ILE A 47 3.84 9.73 5.72
CA ILE A 47 3.83 9.36 4.30
C ILE A 47 3.17 8.00 4.10
N SER A 48 3.44 7.03 4.98
CA SER A 48 2.81 5.72 4.92
C SER A 48 1.29 5.80 5.11
N GLY A 49 0.83 6.68 6.01
CA GLY A 49 -0.60 6.96 6.15
C GLY A 49 -1.20 7.62 4.91
N MET A 50 -0.48 8.53 4.25
CA MET A 50 -0.90 9.10 2.96
C MET A 50 -1.04 8.03 1.87
N VAL A 51 -0.12 7.06 1.80
CA VAL A 51 -0.23 5.89 0.90
C VAL A 51 -1.47 5.05 1.23
N GLY A 52 -1.77 4.88 2.52
CA GLY A 52 -3.00 4.26 2.99
C GLY A 52 -4.25 4.96 2.45
N ILE A 53 -4.33 6.29 2.59
CA ILE A 53 -5.43 7.10 2.02
C ILE A 53 -5.48 6.97 0.49
N LEU A 54 -4.33 6.95 -0.19
CA LEU A 54 -4.27 6.76 -1.64
C LEU A 54 -4.89 5.43 -2.08
N SER A 55 -4.96 4.43 -1.19
CA SER A 55 -5.63 3.15 -1.50
C SER A 55 -7.16 3.27 -1.58
N VAL A 56 -7.76 4.33 -1.03
CA VAL A 56 -9.21 4.56 -1.08
C VAL A 56 -9.69 4.79 -2.52
N ILE A 57 -8.81 5.18 -3.45
CA ILE A 57 -9.19 5.38 -4.86
C ILE A 57 -9.76 4.10 -5.49
N PHE A 58 -9.33 2.92 -5.02
CA PHE A 58 -9.82 1.62 -5.53
C PHE A 58 -11.31 1.38 -5.22
N ASP A 59 -11.85 2.03 -4.19
CA ASP A 59 -13.24 1.88 -3.78
C ASP A 59 -14.13 3.04 -4.27
N LEU A 60 -13.55 4.23 -4.51
CA LEU A 60 -14.30 5.44 -4.86
C LEU A 60 -14.44 5.70 -6.36
N ILE A 61 -13.46 5.27 -7.17
CA ILE A 61 -13.41 5.64 -8.59
C ILE A 61 -13.82 4.44 -9.43
N ASP A 62 -14.89 4.60 -10.20
CA ASP A 62 -15.35 3.61 -11.17
C ASP A 62 -14.52 3.70 -12.46
N MET A 63 -13.35 3.07 -12.44
CA MET A 63 -12.38 3.04 -13.54
C MET A 63 -11.81 1.62 -13.65
N PRO A 64 -11.27 1.19 -14.80
CA PRO A 64 -10.68 -0.15 -14.88
C PRO A 64 -9.52 -0.28 -13.88
N PHE A 65 -9.47 -1.44 -13.21
CA PHE A 65 -8.51 -1.72 -12.13
C PHE A 65 -7.05 -1.42 -12.51
N LEU A 66 -6.67 -1.65 -13.77
CA LEU A 66 -5.30 -1.39 -14.24
C LEU A 66 -4.94 0.10 -14.18
N PHE A 67 -5.88 1.01 -14.49
CA PHE A 67 -5.64 2.45 -14.42
C PHE A 67 -5.57 2.93 -12.97
N LEU A 68 -6.49 2.47 -12.12
CA LEU A 68 -6.45 2.71 -10.67
C LEU A 68 -5.12 2.27 -10.06
N LEU A 69 -4.63 1.11 -10.47
CA LEU A 69 -3.35 0.58 -10.05
C LEU A 69 -2.18 1.47 -10.49
N LEU A 70 -2.21 1.97 -11.73
CA LEU A 70 -1.19 2.86 -12.25
C LEU A 70 -1.18 4.22 -11.53
N ILE A 71 -2.36 4.76 -11.21
CA ILE A 71 -2.50 5.97 -10.38
C ILE A 71 -1.95 5.73 -8.97
N HIS A 72 -2.32 4.61 -8.34
CA HIS A 72 -1.82 4.25 -7.02
C HIS A 72 -0.30 4.08 -7.02
N PHE A 73 0.26 3.37 -8.01
CA PHE A 73 1.69 3.20 -8.19
C PHE A 73 2.40 4.55 -8.30
N THR A 74 1.92 5.42 -9.19
CA THR A 74 2.51 6.74 -9.44
C THR A 74 2.42 7.62 -8.20
N GLY A 75 1.28 7.64 -7.52
CA GLY A 75 1.10 8.42 -6.29
C GLY A 75 1.99 7.93 -5.15
N THR A 76 2.10 6.62 -4.95
CA THR A 76 3.02 6.02 -3.96
C THR A 76 4.48 6.34 -4.30
N PHE A 77 4.84 6.33 -5.59
CA PHE A 77 6.18 6.69 -6.04
C PHE A 77 6.50 8.17 -5.73
N VAL A 78 5.60 9.10 -6.04
CA VAL A 78 5.77 10.52 -5.72
C VAL A 78 5.89 10.74 -4.22
N LEU A 79 5.06 10.06 -3.41
CA LEU A 79 5.14 10.10 -1.96
C LEU A 79 6.47 9.56 -1.42
N MET A 80 7.02 8.52 -2.04
CA MET A 80 8.34 7.99 -1.70
C MET A 80 9.46 8.97 -2.03
N LEU A 81 9.42 9.61 -3.20
CA LEU A 81 10.36 10.68 -3.55
C LEU A 81 10.31 11.84 -2.56
N LEU A 82 9.10 12.24 -2.14
CA LEU A 82 8.91 13.26 -1.12
C LEU A 82 9.52 12.82 0.22
N LEU A 83 9.30 11.58 0.66
CA LEU A 83 9.90 11.05 1.89
C LEU A 83 11.42 11.09 1.86
N MET A 84 12.01 10.70 0.74
CA MET A 84 13.47 10.72 0.57
C MET A 84 14.01 12.13 0.57
N HIS A 85 13.33 13.06 -0.12
CA HIS A 85 13.69 14.47 -0.12
C HIS A 85 13.64 15.07 1.30
N LEU A 86 12.56 14.79 2.06
CA LEU A 86 12.41 15.25 3.44
C LEU A 86 13.53 14.73 4.36
N ASN A 87 13.97 13.49 4.15
CA ASN A 87 14.99 12.86 4.98
C ASN A 87 16.42 13.00 4.46
N ASN A 88 16.62 13.75 3.38
CA ASN A 88 17.90 13.86 2.68
C ASN A 88 18.49 12.49 2.28
N TRP A 89 17.65 11.49 2.07
CA TRP A 89 18.05 10.13 1.67
C TRP A 89 18.38 10.02 0.18
N VAL A 90 18.72 11.14 -0.48
CA VAL A 90 18.79 11.18 -1.94
C VAL A 90 20.05 10.48 -2.42
N PRO A 91 19.95 9.33 -3.10
CA PRO A 91 21.09 8.61 -3.62
C PRO A 91 21.27 9.09 -5.06
N TRP A 92 21.85 10.27 -5.23
CA TRP A 92 22.14 10.79 -6.59
C TRP A 92 23.18 9.95 -7.34
N SER A 93 23.86 9.02 -6.66
CA SER A 93 24.90 8.18 -7.25
C SER A 93 24.38 6.90 -7.93
N ASP A 94 23.21 6.37 -7.55
CA ASP A 94 22.70 5.08 -8.07
C ASP A 94 21.17 5.06 -8.24
N THR A 95 20.67 6.00 -9.04
CA THR A 95 19.23 6.17 -9.29
C THR A 95 18.57 4.90 -9.84
N LEU A 96 19.29 4.12 -10.66
CA LEU A 96 18.80 2.86 -11.23
C LEU A 96 18.49 1.80 -10.16
N GLN A 97 19.38 1.63 -9.18
CA GLN A 97 19.20 0.67 -8.09
C GLN A 97 17.97 1.03 -7.25
N PHE A 98 17.77 2.31 -6.97
CA PHE A 98 16.57 2.77 -6.25
C PHE A 98 15.28 2.40 -6.99
N PHE A 99 15.20 2.62 -8.30
CA PHE A 99 14.02 2.25 -9.10
C PHE A 99 13.77 0.74 -9.07
N LEU A 100 14.81 -0.08 -9.12
CA LEU A 100 14.71 -1.54 -9.05
C LEU A 100 14.20 -2.00 -7.67
N GLU A 101 14.77 -1.46 -6.58
CA GLU A 101 14.35 -1.79 -5.21
C GLU A 101 12.91 -1.35 -4.94
N PHE A 102 12.55 -0.13 -5.32
CA PHE A 102 11.18 0.37 -5.21
C PHE A 102 10.21 -0.50 -6.01
N GLY A 103 10.54 -0.80 -7.28
CA GLY A 103 9.73 -1.67 -8.12
C GLY A 103 9.55 -3.06 -7.53
N PHE A 104 10.62 -3.65 -6.97
CA PHE A 104 10.60 -4.97 -6.36
C PHE A 104 9.72 -5.02 -5.09
N ILE A 105 9.91 -4.07 -4.17
CA ILE A 105 9.10 -3.98 -2.94
C ILE A 105 7.63 -3.73 -3.30
N TYR A 106 7.37 -2.84 -4.25
CA TYR A 106 6.02 -2.56 -4.71
C TYR A 106 5.36 -3.82 -5.28
N LEU A 107 6.07 -4.60 -6.11
CA LEU A 107 5.54 -5.85 -6.67
C LEU A 107 5.23 -6.88 -5.59
N ILE A 108 6.03 -6.99 -4.53
CA ILE A 108 5.76 -7.90 -3.41
C ILE A 108 4.48 -7.49 -2.67
N ILE A 109 4.38 -6.22 -2.26
CA ILE A 109 3.20 -5.69 -1.56
C ILE A 109 1.96 -5.83 -2.44
N TRP A 110 2.10 -5.51 -3.73
CA TRP A 110 1.03 -5.65 -4.71
C TRP A 110 0.58 -7.10 -4.88
N PHE A 111 1.52 -8.05 -4.98
CA PHE A 111 1.19 -9.46 -5.13
C PHE A 111 0.41 -9.96 -3.91
N TYR A 112 0.81 -9.55 -2.70
CA TYR A 112 0.07 -9.83 -1.47
C TYR A 112 -1.35 -9.26 -1.51
N VAL A 113 -1.52 -8.00 -1.91
CA VAL A 113 -2.84 -7.36 -2.03
C VAL A 113 -3.71 -8.05 -3.08
N LYS A 114 -3.16 -8.38 -4.25
CA LYS A 114 -3.87 -9.09 -5.32
C LYS A 114 -4.32 -10.49 -4.91
N LEU A 115 -3.46 -11.23 -4.20
CA LEU A 115 -3.82 -12.53 -3.64
C LEU A 115 -5.00 -12.39 -2.68
N LYS A 116 -4.96 -11.41 -1.76
CA LYS A 116 -6.05 -11.15 -0.80
C LYS A 116 -7.37 -10.81 -1.52
N MET A 117 -7.31 -10.00 -2.58
CA MET A 117 -8.48 -9.62 -3.37
C MET A 117 -9.09 -10.82 -4.12
N SER A 118 -8.25 -11.66 -4.75
CA SER A 118 -8.71 -12.87 -5.44
C SER A 118 -9.39 -13.87 -4.49
N LEU A 119 -8.87 -14.02 -3.27
CA LEU A 119 -9.46 -14.86 -2.23
C LEU A 119 -10.80 -14.30 -1.74
N THR A 120 -10.94 -12.98 -1.66
CA THR A 120 -12.18 -12.32 -1.23
C THR A 120 -13.28 -12.45 -2.27
N LEU A 121 -12.95 -12.27 -3.56
CA LEU A 121 -13.85 -12.50 -4.68
C LEU A 121 -14.30 -13.96 -4.76
N ARG A 122 -13.36 -14.90 -4.57
CA ARG A 122 -13.68 -16.34 -4.55
C ARG A 122 -14.63 -16.69 -3.41
N LYS A 123 -14.37 -16.20 -2.20
CA LYS A 123 -15.25 -16.40 -1.02
C LYS A 123 -16.63 -15.76 -1.21
N ALA A 124 -16.71 -14.59 -1.85
CA ALA A 124 -17.98 -13.94 -2.16
C ALA A 124 -18.80 -14.76 -3.17
N ASN A 125 -18.19 -15.22 -4.26
CA ASN A 125 -18.83 -16.09 -5.25
C ASN A 125 -19.26 -17.43 -4.67
N GLU A 126 -18.45 -18.05 -3.80
CA GLU A 126 -18.82 -19.28 -3.08
C GLU A 126 -20.05 -19.08 -2.18
N LYS A 127 -20.15 -17.92 -1.50
CA LYS A 127 -21.29 -17.58 -0.66
C LYS A 127 -22.57 -17.34 -1.46
N ILE A 128 -22.46 -16.72 -2.64
CA ILE A 128 -23.58 -16.53 -3.59
C ILE A 128 -24.04 -17.90 -4.12
N GLN A 129 -23.10 -18.77 -4.54
CA GLN A 129 -23.43 -20.10 -5.03
C GLN A 129 -24.10 -20.98 -3.98
N LYS A 130 -23.64 -20.95 -2.71
CA LYS A 130 -24.28 -21.69 -1.61
C LYS A 130 -25.73 -21.24 -1.39
N ARG A 131 -25.98 -19.92 -1.31
CA ARG A 131 -27.34 -19.36 -1.16
C ARG A 131 -28.26 -19.75 -2.33
N ASN A 132 -27.75 -19.73 -3.55
CA ASN A 132 -28.53 -20.13 -4.74
C ASN A 132 -28.83 -21.64 -4.76
N LYS A 133 -27.91 -22.49 -4.28
CA LYS A 133 -28.13 -23.93 -4.12
C LYS A 133 -29.14 -24.26 -3.02
N GLU A 134 -29.10 -23.55 -1.89
CA GLU A 134 -30.08 -23.69 -0.80
C GLU A 134 -31.49 -23.28 -1.24
N LYS A 135 -31.63 -22.14 -1.95
CA LYS A 135 -32.92 -21.73 -2.54
C LYS A 135 -33.47 -22.74 -3.55
N LYS A 136 -32.61 -23.39 -4.35
CA LYS A 136 -33.02 -24.44 -5.30
C LYS A 136 -33.42 -25.76 -4.65
N ARG A 137 -33.01 -26.03 -3.41
CA ARG A 137 -33.38 -27.25 -2.65
C ARG A 137 -34.65 -27.08 -1.81
N ALA A 138 -35.05 -25.85 -1.54
CA ALA A 138 -36.24 -25.50 -0.77
C ALA A 138 -37.50 -25.32 -1.65
N ASN A 139 -37.33 -25.31 -2.97
CA ASN A 139 -38.40 -25.41 -3.99
C ASN A 139 -38.41 -26.83 -4.55
#